data_AF-F8QDS2-F1
#
_entry.id   AF-F8QDS2-F1
#
_cell.length_a   1.000
_cell.length_b   1.000
_cell.length_c   1.000
_cell.angle_alpha   90.00
_cell.angle_beta   90.00
_cell.angle_gamma   90.00
#
_symmetry.space_group_name_H-M   'P 1'
#
loop_
_entity.id
_entity.type
_entity.pdbx_description
1 polymer ?
#
loop_
_entity_poly.entity_id
_entity_poly.type
_entity_poly.pdbx_seq_one_letter_code
_entity_poly.pdbx_strand_id
1 'polypeptide(L)'
;MRCQTCSRSSDGDFGGKTHFMVCSTCKSKLDFSVHYCSQKCQKVDWPDHKPNCGKKKVIKVHEGTSADDNLRDCSPEVAALLKDVPIDPSGTFNISSIGSGEPRYQRSSALQYQVSLIDADKEVEYVLFTPSGFPIRFFINNRDDYETWTRINFRIVRKMAMSSARQDGLAPMAEHLIKHAENLPGLSRDIIMRQLCAEYGAETETKVSKLEKQSALTGHGLTLVESMSRLSTKVGPRLAEKRSKN
;
A
#
# COMPACT_ATOMS: atom_id res chain seq x y z
N MET A 1 16.98 -15.25 4.11
CA MET A 1 17.94 -14.16 3.77
C MET A 1 18.28 -14.26 2.29
N ARG A 2 18.55 -13.16 1.58
CA ARG A 2 18.79 -13.17 0.12
C ARG A 2 19.96 -12.27 -0.28
N CYS A 3 20.70 -12.65 -1.31
CA CYS A 3 21.82 -11.85 -1.83
C CYS A 3 21.30 -10.63 -2.60
N GLN A 4 21.79 -9.43 -2.28
CA GLN A 4 21.42 -8.16 -2.92
C GLN A 4 21.89 -8.04 -4.38
N THR A 5 22.67 -8.98 -4.88
CA THR A 5 23.21 -8.93 -6.25
C THR A 5 22.60 -9.99 -7.14
N CYS A 6 22.56 -11.24 -6.66
CA CYS A 6 22.15 -12.40 -7.45
C CYS A 6 20.86 -13.06 -6.94
N SER A 7 20.19 -12.46 -5.96
CA SER A 7 18.95 -12.95 -5.34
C SER A 7 19.00 -14.35 -4.71
N ARG A 8 20.15 -15.03 -4.69
CA ARG A 8 20.31 -16.36 -4.06
C ARG A 8 19.83 -16.32 -2.61
N SER A 9 18.93 -17.22 -2.25
CA SER A 9 18.39 -17.38 -0.90
C SER A 9 19.24 -18.37 -0.08
N SER A 10 19.08 -18.33 1.25
CA SER A 10 19.66 -19.33 2.17
C SER A 10 19.10 -20.73 1.98
N ASP A 11 17.97 -20.83 1.30
CA ASP A 11 17.13 -22.03 1.26
C ASP A 11 17.28 -22.78 -0.08
N GLY A 12 18.21 -22.34 -0.95
CA GLY A 12 18.31 -22.76 -2.36
C GLY A 12 19.34 -23.85 -2.71
N ASP A 13 18.82 -24.86 -3.41
CA ASP A 13 19.35 -25.80 -4.43
C ASP A 13 20.61 -26.66 -4.22
N PHE A 14 21.55 -26.32 -3.33
CA PHE A 14 22.82 -27.07 -3.24
C PHE A 14 23.17 -27.64 -1.87
N GLY A 15 22.17 -27.94 -1.04
CA GLY A 15 22.33 -28.71 0.21
C GLY A 15 23.28 -28.12 1.27
N GLY A 16 23.88 -26.96 1.00
CA GLY A 16 24.87 -26.30 1.85
C GLY A 16 24.31 -25.03 2.48
N LYS A 17 24.49 -24.88 3.79
CA LYS A 17 24.21 -23.63 4.52
C LYS A 17 25.10 -22.52 3.94
N THR A 18 24.54 -21.65 3.11
CA THR A 18 25.26 -20.49 2.59
C THR A 18 25.35 -19.40 3.66
N HIS A 19 26.57 -19.03 4.06
CA HIS A 19 26.79 -17.90 4.96
C HIS A 19 26.70 -16.59 4.18
N PHE A 20 25.75 -15.73 4.57
CA PHE A 20 25.62 -14.40 4.00
C PHE A 20 26.50 -13.41 4.76
N MET A 21 27.29 -12.65 4.02
CA MET A 21 27.97 -11.48 4.56
C MET A 21 27.01 -10.30 4.62
N VAL A 22 27.21 -9.43 5.60
CA VAL A 22 26.38 -8.24 5.81
C VAL A 22 27.22 -6.99 5.63
N CYS A 23 26.67 -5.98 4.95
CA CYS A 23 27.29 -4.66 4.93
C CYS A 23 27.28 -4.07 6.36
N SER A 24 28.46 -4.00 6.99
CA SER A 24 28.61 -3.51 8.37
C SER A 24 28.09 -2.09 8.55
N THR A 25 28.36 -1.21 7.57
CA THR A 25 27.89 0.19 7.59
C THR A 25 26.37 0.27 7.60
N CYS A 26 25.68 -0.46 6.72
CA CYS A 26 24.21 -0.47 6.69
C CYS A 26 23.64 -1.06 7.98
N LYS A 27 24.19 -2.19 8.45
CA LYS A 27 23.78 -2.81 9.73
C LYS A 27 23.91 -1.86 10.92
N SER A 28 24.94 -1.00 10.93
CA SER A 28 25.19 -0.06 12.03
C SER A 28 24.36 1.22 11.96
N LYS A 29 23.95 1.65 10.75
CA LYS A 29 23.33 2.98 10.53
C LYS A 29 21.85 2.92 10.17
N LEU A 30 21.34 1.75 9.80
CA LEU A 30 19.99 1.58 9.27
C LEU A 30 19.32 0.39 9.98
N ASP A 31 17.99 0.44 10.12
CA ASP A 31 17.19 -0.65 10.70
C ASP A 31 17.02 -1.85 9.75
N PHE A 32 17.92 -2.02 8.77
CA PHE A 32 17.93 -3.17 7.87
C PHE A 32 19.36 -3.57 7.50
N SER A 33 19.52 -4.85 7.16
CA SER A 33 20.80 -5.44 6.76
C SER A 33 20.81 -5.80 5.27
N VAL A 34 21.83 -5.36 4.55
CA VAL A 34 22.10 -5.77 3.17
C VAL A 34 22.99 -6.99 3.17
N HIS A 35 22.53 -8.08 2.56
CA HIS A 35 23.17 -9.38 2.60
C HIS A 35 23.78 -9.73 1.24
N TYR A 36 24.94 -10.36 1.24
CA TYR A 36 25.62 -10.84 0.03
C TYR A 36 26.07 -12.29 0.24
N CYS A 37 25.85 -13.17 -0.74
CA CYS A 37 26.32 -14.55 -0.65
C CYS A 37 27.84 -14.71 -0.85
N SER A 38 28.50 -13.68 -1.39
CA SER A 38 29.94 -13.68 -1.67
C SER A 38 30.47 -12.26 -1.83
N GLN A 39 31.79 -12.09 -1.68
CA GLN A 39 32.39 -10.77 -1.78
C GLN A 39 32.43 -10.29 -3.24
N LYS A 40 32.40 -11.23 -4.18
CA LYS A 40 32.18 -10.96 -5.60
C LYS A 40 30.83 -10.26 -5.81
N CYS A 41 29.75 -10.77 -5.22
CA CYS A 41 28.43 -10.12 -5.29
C CYS A 41 28.46 -8.72 -4.68
N GLN A 42 29.04 -8.57 -3.48
CA GLN A 42 29.19 -7.25 -2.85
C GLN A 42 29.94 -6.25 -3.73
N LYS A 43 31.05 -6.66 -4.36
CA LYS A 43 31.83 -5.79 -5.25
C LYS A 43 31.05 -5.40 -6.51
N VAL A 44 30.26 -6.31 -7.08
CA VAL A 44 29.39 -6.02 -8.23
C VAL A 44 28.31 -5.02 -7.86
N ASP A 45 27.72 -5.13 -6.67
CA ASP A 45 26.69 -4.20 -6.18
C ASP A 45 27.27 -2.84 -5.72
N TRP A 46 28.56 -2.79 -5.41
CA TRP A 46 29.21 -1.65 -4.76
C TRP A 46 29.05 -0.31 -5.47
N PRO A 47 29.17 -0.19 -6.81
CA PRO A 47 29.00 1.09 -7.50
C PRO A 47 27.64 1.75 -7.23
N ASP A 48 26.57 0.94 -7.20
CA ASP A 48 25.20 1.41 -6.94
C ASP A 48 24.89 1.54 -5.44
N HIS A 49 25.48 0.67 -4.62
CA HIS A 49 25.27 0.64 -3.18
C HIS A 49 25.98 1.81 -2.49
N LYS A 50 27.22 2.12 -2.91
CA LYS A 50 28.11 3.11 -2.28
C LYS A 50 27.46 4.49 -2.11
N PRO A 51 26.74 5.07 -3.09
CA PRO A 51 26.08 6.36 -2.92
C PRO A 51 25.08 6.40 -1.76
N ASN A 52 24.44 5.27 -1.47
CA ASN A 52 23.32 5.13 -0.52
C ASN A 52 23.69 4.37 0.77
N CYS A 53 24.88 3.76 0.82
CA CYS A 53 25.36 2.94 1.93
C CYS A 53 25.32 3.72 3.25
N GLY A 54 24.57 3.20 4.23
CA GLY A 54 24.40 3.83 5.54
C GLY A 54 23.62 5.15 5.54
N LYS A 55 22.95 5.50 4.44
CA LYS A 55 22.14 6.73 4.32
C LYS A 55 20.65 6.44 4.19
N LYS A 56 20.25 5.55 3.28
CA LYS A 56 18.85 5.19 3.03
C LYS A 56 18.70 3.79 2.46
N LYS A 57 17.53 3.19 2.65
CA LYS A 57 17.17 1.92 2.02
C LYS A 57 16.94 2.12 0.53
N VAL A 58 17.70 1.39 -0.28
CA VAL A 58 17.46 1.28 -1.72
C VAL A 58 16.91 -0.11 -1.97
N ILE A 59 15.64 -0.19 -2.34
CA ILE A 59 15.00 -1.44 -2.73
C ILE A 59 15.35 -1.66 -4.20
N LYS A 60 16.29 -2.55 -4.49
CA LYS A 60 16.54 -3.00 -5.87
C LYS A 60 15.57 -4.13 -6.20
N VAL A 61 14.87 -3.97 -7.33
CA VAL A 61 14.04 -5.02 -7.92
C VAL A 61 14.93 -5.79 -8.88
N HIS A 62 15.21 -7.06 -8.59
CA HIS A 62 15.99 -7.90 -9.51
C HIS A 62 15.10 -8.48 -10.62
N GLU A 63 15.60 -8.49 -11.84
CA GLU A 63 14.99 -9.24 -12.95
C GLU A 63 15.20 -10.75 -12.70
N GLY A 64 14.11 -11.51 -12.66
CA GLY A 64 14.14 -12.97 -12.45
C GLY A 64 13.83 -13.45 -11.04
N THR A 65 13.62 -12.57 -10.05
CA THR A 65 12.98 -13.00 -8.80
C THR A 65 11.51 -13.30 -9.11
N SER A 66 11.05 -14.54 -8.84
CA SER A 66 9.66 -14.93 -9.10
C SER A 66 8.71 -13.89 -8.48
N ALA A 67 7.57 -13.65 -9.11
CA ALA A 67 6.59 -12.68 -8.60
C ALA A 67 6.22 -12.94 -7.12
N ASP A 68 6.28 -14.20 -6.66
CA ASP A 68 6.09 -14.61 -5.26
C ASP A 68 7.12 -13.99 -4.30
N ASP A 69 8.36 -13.81 -4.74
CA ASP A 69 9.44 -13.29 -3.90
C ASP A 69 9.41 -11.75 -3.79
N ASN A 70 8.76 -11.06 -4.74
CA ASN A 70 8.45 -9.62 -4.67
C ASN A 70 7.20 -9.36 -3.81
N LEU A 71 6.24 -10.29 -3.83
CA LEU A 71 5.10 -10.27 -2.91
C LEU A 71 5.53 -10.53 -1.46
N ARG A 72 6.64 -11.26 -1.25
CA ARG A 72 7.25 -11.51 0.06
C ARG A 72 7.90 -10.27 0.69
N ASP A 73 8.25 -9.26 -0.13
CA ASP A 73 8.70 -7.94 0.34
C ASP A 73 7.54 -6.92 0.41
N CYS A 74 6.38 -7.22 -0.19
CA CYS A 74 5.13 -6.61 0.25
C CYS A 74 4.83 -7.13 1.65
N SER A 75 4.27 -6.30 2.52
CA SER A 75 3.88 -6.80 3.84
C SER A 75 2.91 -7.98 3.64
N PRO A 76 2.97 -9.03 4.48
CA PRO A 76 2.04 -10.15 4.39
C PRO A 76 0.57 -9.69 4.34
N GLU A 77 0.26 -8.54 4.95
CA GLU A 77 -1.06 -7.91 4.84
C GLU A 77 -1.38 -7.48 3.40
N VAL A 78 -0.49 -6.79 2.68
CA VAL A 78 -0.71 -6.38 1.28
C VAL A 78 -0.91 -7.58 0.36
N ALA A 79 -0.10 -8.62 0.54
CA ALA A 79 -0.24 -9.87 -0.21
C ALA A 79 -1.59 -10.56 0.06
N ALA A 80 -2.04 -10.58 1.33
CA ALA A 80 -3.35 -11.11 1.70
C ALA A 80 -4.49 -10.29 1.10
N LEU A 81 -4.35 -8.97 1.06
CA LEU A 81 -5.35 -8.07 0.50
C LEU A 81 -5.56 -8.25 -1.01
N LEU A 82 -4.47 -8.53 -1.74
CA LEU A 82 -4.56 -8.80 -3.19
C LEU A 82 -5.23 -10.15 -3.52
N LYS A 83 -5.31 -11.08 -2.56
CA LYS A 83 -6.01 -12.36 -2.76
C LYS A 83 -7.53 -12.21 -2.82
N ASP A 84 -8.06 -11.21 -2.12
CA ASP A 84 -9.50 -10.97 -2.03
C ASP A 84 -10.04 -10.04 -3.13
N VAL A 85 -9.18 -9.63 -4.08
CA VAL A 85 -9.61 -8.82 -5.23
C VAL A 85 -10.34 -9.74 -6.21
N PRO A 86 -11.64 -9.51 -6.47
CA PRO A 86 -12.41 -10.34 -7.39
C PRO A 86 -11.82 -10.23 -8.79
N ILE A 87 -11.50 -11.37 -9.37
CA ILE A 87 -11.13 -11.49 -10.78
C ILE A 87 -12.30 -12.19 -11.46
N ASP A 88 -12.83 -11.58 -12.50
CA ASP A 88 -13.90 -12.20 -13.26
C ASP A 88 -13.38 -13.42 -14.05
N PRO A 89 -14.27 -14.27 -14.61
CA PRO A 89 -13.84 -15.42 -15.40
C PRO A 89 -12.97 -15.09 -16.61
N SER A 90 -12.95 -13.83 -17.08
CA SER A 90 -12.10 -13.37 -18.18
C SER A 90 -10.67 -13.04 -17.74
N GLY A 91 -10.38 -13.11 -16.44
CA GLY A 91 -9.10 -12.69 -15.88
C GLY A 91 -9.01 -11.18 -15.68
N THR A 92 -10.10 -10.43 -15.91
CA THR A 92 -10.12 -8.97 -15.80
C THR A 92 -10.48 -8.57 -14.37
N PHE A 93 -9.80 -7.53 -13.88
CA PHE A 93 -10.07 -6.96 -12.58
C PHE A 93 -11.24 -5.99 -12.66
N ASN A 94 -12.36 -6.36 -12.05
CA ASN A 94 -13.48 -5.42 -11.91
C ASN A 94 -13.30 -4.57 -10.65
N ILE A 95 -12.72 -3.38 -10.81
CA ILE A 95 -12.47 -2.43 -9.71
C ILE A 95 -13.76 -2.03 -8.99
N SER A 96 -14.90 -1.98 -9.70
CA SER A 96 -16.21 -1.63 -9.12
C SER A 96 -16.74 -2.68 -8.13
N SER A 97 -16.23 -3.90 -8.20
CA SER A 97 -16.59 -4.99 -7.28
C SER A 97 -15.97 -4.87 -5.89
N ILE A 98 -14.97 -4.00 -5.69
CA ILE A 98 -14.34 -3.78 -4.39
C ILE A 98 -15.23 -2.85 -3.52
N GLY A 99 -16.29 -3.43 -2.96
CA GLY A 99 -17.23 -2.75 -2.07
C GLY A 99 -16.72 -2.56 -0.64
N SER A 100 -17.64 -2.22 0.26
CA SER A 100 -17.36 -1.93 1.68
C SER A 100 -17.07 -3.17 2.54
N GLY A 101 -17.39 -4.37 2.03
CA GLY A 101 -17.25 -5.64 2.74
C GLY A 101 -18.27 -5.83 3.86
N GLU A 102 -18.41 -7.07 4.34
CA GLU A 102 -19.25 -7.39 5.50
C GLU A 102 -18.57 -6.94 6.80
N PRO A 103 -19.26 -6.16 7.66
CA PRO A 103 -18.66 -5.65 8.87
C PRO A 103 -18.47 -6.75 9.92
N ARG A 104 -17.28 -6.78 10.54
CA ARG A 104 -16.97 -7.60 11.72
C ARG A 104 -17.16 -6.84 13.04
N TYR A 105 -17.85 -5.70 13.00
CA TYR A 105 -18.12 -4.81 14.13
C TYR A 105 -19.37 -3.98 13.87
N GLN A 106 -19.94 -3.36 14.91
CA GLN A 106 -21.06 -2.44 14.74
C GLN A 106 -20.59 -1.11 14.15
N ARG A 107 -20.99 -0.82 12.91
CA ARG A 107 -20.74 0.49 12.28
C ARG A 107 -21.56 1.59 12.97
N SER A 108 -20.97 2.78 13.07
CA SER A 108 -21.70 3.99 13.46
C SER A 108 -22.77 4.35 12.41
N SER A 109 -23.78 5.14 12.78
CA SER A 109 -24.80 5.60 11.84
C SER A 109 -24.20 6.40 10.68
N ALA A 110 -23.16 7.21 10.96
CA ALA A 110 -22.44 7.96 9.93
C ALA A 110 -21.73 7.02 8.94
N LEU A 111 -21.06 5.98 9.44
CA LEU A 111 -20.38 5.01 8.58
C LEU A 111 -21.37 4.14 7.78
N GLN A 112 -22.53 3.80 8.36
CA GLN A 112 -23.60 3.13 7.61
C GLN A 112 -24.13 3.99 6.46
N TYR A 113 -24.32 5.29 6.70
CA TYR A 113 -24.72 6.23 5.66
C TYR A 113 -23.65 6.36 4.56
N GLN A 114 -22.37 6.41 4.94
CA GLN A 114 -21.28 6.42 3.97
C GLN A 114 -21.26 5.17 3.10
N VAL A 115 -21.48 3.98 3.70
CA VAL A 115 -21.57 2.72 2.98
C VAL A 115 -22.74 2.72 1.99
N SER A 116 -23.91 3.23 2.40
CA SER A 116 -25.09 3.24 1.50
C SER A 116 -24.88 4.14 0.28
N LEU A 117 -24.17 5.26 0.44
CA LEU A 117 -23.83 6.15 -0.68
C LEU A 117 -22.85 5.50 -1.66
N ILE A 118 -21.84 4.80 -1.15
CA ILE A 118 -20.88 4.04 -1.98
C ILE A 118 -21.58 2.86 -2.68
N ASP A 119 -22.54 2.23 -2.01
CA ASP A 119 -23.31 1.14 -2.62
C ASP A 119 -24.26 1.62 -3.70
N ALA A 120 -24.78 2.85 -3.59
CA ALA A 120 -25.60 3.48 -4.61
C ALA A 120 -24.78 3.97 -5.82
N ASP A 121 -23.52 4.38 -5.62
CA ASP A 121 -22.63 4.86 -6.69
C ASP A 121 -21.28 4.11 -6.65
N LYS A 122 -21.21 2.95 -7.34
CA LYS A 122 -20.03 2.07 -7.32
C LYS A 122 -18.78 2.68 -7.94
N GLU A 123 -18.92 3.80 -8.65
CA GLU A 123 -17.80 4.51 -9.25
C GLU A 123 -17.11 5.44 -8.25
N VAL A 124 -17.80 5.85 -7.17
CA VAL A 124 -17.22 6.75 -6.17
C VAL A 124 -16.22 6.04 -5.24
N GLU A 125 -15.09 6.70 -4.97
CA GLU A 125 -14.12 6.23 -3.99
C GLU A 125 -14.55 6.58 -2.56
N TYR A 126 -15.06 7.79 -2.37
CA TYR A 126 -15.58 8.24 -1.07
C TYR A 126 -16.56 9.39 -1.26
N VAL A 127 -17.48 9.59 -0.33
CA VAL A 127 -18.29 10.81 -0.25
C VAL A 127 -17.84 11.62 0.96
N LEU A 128 -17.48 12.89 0.74
CA LEU A 128 -17.13 13.85 1.79
C LEU A 128 -18.25 14.85 1.96
N PHE A 129 -18.42 15.40 3.16
CA PHE A 129 -19.47 16.39 3.43
C PHE A 129 -18.87 17.74 3.79
N THR A 130 -19.39 18.77 3.15
CA THR A 130 -19.15 20.15 3.56
C THR A 130 -19.79 20.43 4.94
N PRO A 131 -19.45 21.55 5.62
CA PRO A 131 -20.09 21.91 6.90
C PRO A 131 -21.61 22.08 6.81
N SER A 132 -22.14 22.42 5.63
CA SER A 132 -23.58 22.52 5.37
C SER A 132 -24.23 21.17 5.05
N GLY A 133 -23.48 20.06 5.12
CA GLY A 133 -23.97 18.71 4.83
C GLY A 133 -24.11 18.40 3.33
N PHE A 134 -23.61 19.26 2.44
CA PHE A 134 -23.63 18.97 1.00
C PHE A 134 -22.60 17.89 0.66
N PRO A 135 -22.99 16.81 -0.04
CA PRO A 135 -22.09 15.72 -0.41
C PRO A 135 -21.19 16.09 -1.59
N ILE A 136 -19.90 15.81 -1.45
CA ILE A 136 -18.86 15.93 -2.48
C ILE A 136 -18.35 14.53 -2.79
N ARG A 137 -18.51 14.10 -4.04
CA ARG A 137 -17.95 12.85 -4.52
C ARG A 137 -16.44 13.01 -4.68
N PHE A 138 -15.69 12.16 -3.99
CA PHE A 138 -14.25 12.05 -4.15
C PHE A 138 -13.95 10.95 -5.18
N PHE A 139 -13.22 11.33 -6.22
CA PHE A 139 -12.78 10.42 -7.28
C PHE A 139 -11.26 10.37 -7.35
N ILE A 140 -10.73 9.18 -7.58
CA ILE A 140 -9.36 9.02 -8.06
C ILE A 140 -9.45 8.95 -9.59
N ASN A 141 -8.86 9.93 -10.27
CA ASN A 141 -8.84 9.99 -11.74
C ASN A 141 -8.22 8.70 -12.30
N ASN A 142 -8.55 8.31 -13.56
CA ASN A 142 -8.04 7.12 -14.24
C ASN A 142 -7.32 7.47 -15.57
N ARG A 143 -6.51 8.52 -15.58
CA ARG A 143 -5.78 8.97 -16.77
C ARG A 143 -4.58 8.07 -17.11
N ASP A 144 -4.04 7.33 -16.15
CA ASP A 144 -2.92 6.41 -16.38
C ASP A 144 -2.99 5.10 -15.55
N ASP A 145 -2.08 4.16 -15.85
CA ASP A 145 -1.98 2.87 -15.16
C ASP A 145 -1.64 3.02 -13.66
N TYR A 146 -0.91 4.09 -13.30
CA TYR A 146 -0.56 4.38 -11.91
C TYR A 146 -1.79 4.74 -11.08
N GLU A 147 -2.67 5.53 -11.68
CA GLU A 147 -3.95 5.93 -11.14
C GLU A 147 -4.92 4.74 -10.97
N THR A 148 -4.92 3.79 -11.91
CA THR A 148 -5.69 2.54 -11.79
C THR A 148 -5.29 1.74 -10.54
N TRP A 149 -3.98 1.58 -10.29
CA TRP A 149 -3.48 0.91 -9.08
C TRP A 149 -3.76 1.71 -7.81
N THR A 150 -3.76 3.04 -7.90
CA THR A 150 -4.14 3.92 -6.79
C THR A 150 -5.60 3.73 -6.41
N ARG A 151 -6.49 3.66 -7.38
CA ARG A 151 -7.91 3.36 -7.18
C ARG A 151 -8.13 1.98 -6.54
N ILE A 152 -7.44 0.95 -7.02
CA ILE A 152 -7.50 -0.40 -6.44
C ILE A 152 -7.05 -0.39 -4.99
N ASN A 153 -5.85 0.15 -4.71
CA ASN A 153 -5.30 0.18 -3.36
C ASN A 153 -6.16 1.02 -2.41
N PHE A 154 -6.70 2.16 -2.88
CA PHE A 154 -7.63 2.97 -2.09
C PHE A 154 -8.87 2.18 -1.70
N ARG A 155 -9.51 1.48 -2.65
CA ARG A 155 -10.70 0.67 -2.38
C ARG A 155 -10.41 -0.51 -1.45
N ILE A 156 -9.23 -1.11 -1.55
CA ILE A 156 -8.75 -2.14 -0.62
C ILE A 156 -8.65 -1.58 0.80
N VAL A 157 -7.93 -0.47 1.02
CA VAL A 157 -7.78 0.10 2.37
C VAL A 157 -9.12 0.61 2.92
N ARG A 158 -9.99 1.16 2.06
CA ARG A 158 -11.37 1.53 2.42
C ARG A 158 -12.17 0.32 2.90
N LYS A 159 -12.16 -0.78 2.14
CA LYS A 159 -12.82 -2.04 2.54
C LYS A 159 -12.31 -2.50 3.91
N MET A 160 -11.00 -2.51 4.13
CA MET A 160 -10.43 -2.88 5.43
C MET A 160 -10.91 -1.99 6.58
N ALA A 161 -10.96 -0.67 6.37
CA ALA A 161 -11.47 0.28 7.36
C ALA A 161 -12.94 -0.01 7.69
N MET A 162 -13.75 -0.30 6.68
CA MET A 162 -15.19 -0.51 6.80
C MET A 162 -15.61 -1.90 7.29
N SER A 163 -14.74 -2.91 7.15
CA SER A 163 -15.07 -4.30 7.46
C SER A 163 -14.35 -4.88 8.68
N SER A 164 -13.17 -4.36 9.04
CA SER A 164 -12.37 -4.87 10.17
C SER A 164 -12.62 -4.10 11.47
N ALA A 165 -12.80 -4.83 12.58
CA ALA A 165 -12.90 -4.24 13.92
C ALA A 165 -11.65 -3.42 14.32
N ARG A 166 -10.48 -3.79 13.78
CA ARG A 166 -9.23 -3.03 13.99
C ARG A 166 -9.11 -1.78 13.13
N GLN A 167 -9.90 -1.70 12.07
CA GLN A 167 -9.89 -0.62 11.09
C GLN A 167 -8.48 -0.33 10.54
N ASP A 168 -7.66 -1.36 10.27
CA ASP A 168 -6.25 -1.18 9.88
C ASP A 168 -6.07 -0.34 8.60
N GLY A 169 -7.11 -0.23 7.75
CA GLY A 169 -7.11 0.62 6.56
C GLY A 169 -7.50 2.09 6.77
N LEU A 170 -7.94 2.48 7.98
CA LEU A 170 -8.45 3.82 8.27
C LEU A 170 -7.39 4.90 8.07
N ALA A 171 -6.23 4.77 8.73
CA ALA A 171 -5.20 5.80 8.66
C ALA A 171 -4.66 6.01 7.22
N PRO A 172 -4.34 4.95 6.44
CA PRO A 172 -3.94 5.11 5.04
C PRO A 172 -5.00 5.75 4.15
N MET A 173 -6.27 5.38 4.34
CA MET A 173 -7.39 5.96 3.61
C MET A 173 -7.56 7.46 3.94
N ALA A 174 -7.55 7.80 5.23
CA ALA A 174 -7.69 9.16 5.72
C ALA A 174 -6.55 10.08 5.27
N GLU A 175 -5.30 9.62 5.35
CA GLU A 175 -4.13 10.35 4.85
C GLU A 175 -4.30 10.68 3.36
N HIS A 176 -4.78 9.72 2.56
CA HIS A 176 -5.02 9.93 1.13
C HIS A 176 -6.16 10.92 0.88
N LEU A 177 -7.28 10.82 1.61
CA LEU A 177 -8.39 11.77 1.51
C LEU A 177 -7.95 13.19 1.87
N ILE A 178 -7.24 13.37 2.99
CA ILE A 178 -6.79 14.69 3.43
C ILE A 178 -5.90 15.32 2.36
N LYS A 179 -4.86 14.60 1.90
CA LYS A 179 -3.92 15.13 0.91
C LYS A 179 -4.60 15.58 -0.40
N HIS A 180 -5.57 14.81 -0.89
CA HIS A 180 -6.16 15.03 -2.22
C HIS A 180 -7.46 15.82 -2.20
N ALA A 181 -8.20 15.81 -1.09
CA ALA A 181 -9.51 16.46 -1.01
C ALA A 181 -9.51 17.76 -0.21
N GLU A 182 -8.46 18.09 0.56
CA GLU A 182 -8.45 19.30 1.40
C GLU A 182 -8.56 20.60 0.59
N ASN A 183 -8.17 20.58 -0.69
CA ASN A 183 -8.23 21.73 -1.59
C ASN A 183 -9.53 21.80 -2.40
N LEU A 184 -10.45 20.86 -2.22
CA LEU A 184 -11.76 20.92 -2.86
C LEU A 184 -12.63 22.00 -2.20
N PRO A 185 -13.49 22.71 -2.97
CA PRO A 185 -14.33 23.78 -2.41
C PRO A 185 -15.17 23.34 -1.21
N GLY A 186 -15.06 24.07 -0.10
CA GLY A 186 -15.83 23.80 1.11
C GLY A 186 -15.30 22.65 1.97
N LEU A 187 -14.15 22.07 1.62
CA LEU A 187 -13.44 21.09 2.43
C LEU A 187 -12.17 21.70 3.05
N SER A 188 -11.73 21.07 4.13
CA SER A 188 -10.45 21.32 4.80
C SER A 188 -10.07 20.05 5.55
N ARG A 189 -8.82 19.94 5.98
CA ARG A 189 -8.37 18.82 6.81
C ARG A 189 -9.28 18.59 8.02
N ASP A 190 -9.66 19.64 8.74
CA ASP A 190 -10.47 19.53 9.96
C ASP A 190 -11.90 19.07 9.67
N ILE A 191 -12.47 19.49 8.54
CA ILE A 191 -13.80 19.05 8.10
C ILE A 191 -13.76 17.55 7.76
N ILE A 192 -12.75 17.12 6.99
CA ILE A 192 -12.55 15.71 6.63
C ILE A 192 -12.33 14.88 7.91
N MET A 193 -11.49 15.35 8.84
CA MET A 193 -11.21 14.65 10.09
C MET A 193 -12.45 14.51 10.97
N ARG A 194 -13.28 15.55 11.06
CA ARG A 194 -14.53 15.50 11.84
C ARG A 194 -15.48 14.45 11.31
N GLN A 195 -15.62 14.35 9.99
CA GLN A 195 -16.41 13.30 9.35
C GLN A 195 -15.85 11.90 9.70
N LEU A 196 -14.54 11.70 9.51
CA LEU A 196 -13.90 10.41 9.80
C LEU A 196 -14.03 10.02 11.29
N CYS A 197 -13.93 10.98 12.22
CA CYS A 197 -14.16 10.72 13.64
C CYS A 197 -15.62 10.30 13.94
N ALA A 198 -16.60 10.91 13.26
CA ALA A 198 -18.00 10.51 13.39
C ALA A 198 -18.25 9.10 12.83
N GLU A 199 -17.53 8.72 11.78
CA GLU A 199 -17.64 7.41 11.13
C GLU A 199 -16.94 6.30 11.92
N TYR A 200 -15.70 6.55 12.37
CA TYR A 200 -14.80 5.50 12.87
C TYR A 200 -14.48 5.57 14.37
N GLY A 201 -14.77 6.69 15.04
CA GLY A 201 -14.52 6.86 16.48
C GLY A 201 -13.48 7.93 16.81
N ALA A 202 -13.40 8.30 18.10
CA ALA A 202 -12.56 9.40 18.58
C ALA A 202 -11.05 9.14 18.45
N GLU A 203 -10.62 7.88 18.37
CA GLU A 203 -9.21 7.52 18.20
C GLU A 203 -8.69 7.73 16.77
N THR A 204 -9.58 8.04 15.82
CA THR A 204 -9.26 8.26 14.41
C THR A 204 -8.16 9.29 14.23
N GLU A 205 -8.32 10.46 14.85
CA GLU A 205 -7.36 11.56 14.72
C GLU A 205 -5.95 11.17 15.19
N THR A 206 -5.86 10.38 16.26
CA THR A 206 -4.57 9.90 16.78
C THR A 206 -3.91 8.91 15.81
N LYS A 207 -4.67 7.97 15.22
CA LYS A 207 -4.17 7.01 14.23
C LYS A 207 -3.66 7.73 12.98
N VAL A 208 -4.42 8.69 12.46
CA VAL A 208 -4.05 9.47 11.25
C VAL A 208 -2.83 10.33 11.51
N SER A 209 -2.82 11.10 12.60
CA SER A 209 -1.69 11.98 12.94
C SER A 209 -0.37 11.20 13.14
N LYS A 210 -0.46 9.96 13.68
CA LYS A 210 0.70 9.08 13.81
C LYS A 210 1.24 8.66 12.44
N LEU A 211 0.37 8.28 11.51
CA LEU A 211 0.77 7.89 10.16
C LEU A 211 1.35 9.08 9.38
N GLU A 212 0.71 10.26 9.40
CA GLU A 212 1.20 11.46 8.72
C GLU A 212 2.63 11.82 9.18
N LYS A 213 2.90 11.73 10.49
CA LYS A 213 4.25 11.92 11.04
C LYS A 213 5.24 10.88 10.51
N GLN A 214 4.84 9.61 10.42
CA GLN A 214 5.69 8.55 9.86
C GLN A 214 5.98 8.79 8.38
N SER A 215 4.97 9.13 7.58
CA SER A 215 5.11 9.44 6.17
C SER A 215 6.05 10.64 5.94
N ALA A 216 5.93 11.69 6.76
CA ALA A 216 6.83 12.84 6.72
C ALA A 216 8.29 12.45 6.98
N LEU A 217 8.55 11.56 7.93
CA LEU A 217 9.90 11.07 8.25
C LEU A 217 10.52 10.26 7.11
N THR A 218 9.72 9.55 6.31
CA THR A 218 10.24 8.80 5.15
C THR A 218 10.66 9.70 3.98
N GLY A 219 10.21 10.97 3.97
CA GLY A 219 10.68 11.98 3.01
C GLY A 219 10.26 11.75 1.55
N HIS A 220 9.28 10.87 1.30
CA HIS A 220 8.84 10.57 -0.07
C HIS A 220 7.74 11.52 -0.58
N GLY A 221 7.05 12.24 0.31
CA GLY A 221 5.90 13.09 -0.05
C GLY A 221 4.70 12.30 -0.57
N LEU A 222 4.73 10.97 -0.48
CA LEU A 222 3.66 10.09 -0.90
C LEU A 222 2.85 9.61 0.29
N THR A 223 1.56 9.37 0.07
CA THR A 223 0.73 8.63 1.03
C THR A 223 1.06 7.15 0.97
N LEU A 224 0.58 6.39 1.96
CA LEU A 224 0.76 4.94 1.94
C LEU A 224 0.07 4.30 0.73
N VAL A 225 -1.13 4.76 0.36
CA VAL A 225 -1.88 4.28 -0.82
C VAL A 225 -1.08 4.52 -2.11
N GLU A 226 -0.50 5.71 -2.27
CA GLU A 226 0.34 6.04 -3.42
C GLU A 226 1.62 5.18 -3.47
N SER A 227 2.20 4.90 -2.30
CA SER A 227 3.38 4.06 -2.15
C SER A 227 3.09 2.60 -2.52
N MET A 228 1.96 2.05 -2.05
CA MET A 228 1.46 0.73 -2.45
C MET A 228 1.22 0.65 -3.96
N SER A 229 0.72 1.73 -4.55
CA SER A 229 0.41 1.79 -5.98
C SER A 229 1.66 1.75 -6.84
N ARG A 230 2.73 2.45 -6.44
CA ARG A 230 4.04 2.36 -7.11
C ARG A 230 4.61 0.93 -7.10
N LEU A 231 4.41 0.19 -6.02
CA LEU A 231 4.82 -1.22 -5.96
C LEU A 231 3.93 -2.07 -6.88
N SER A 232 2.62 -1.83 -6.83
CA SER A 232 1.62 -2.56 -7.60
C SER A 232 1.82 -2.41 -9.11
N THR A 233 2.13 -1.22 -9.61
CA THR A 233 2.44 -0.99 -11.05
C THR A 233 3.63 -1.83 -11.52
N LYS A 234 4.62 -2.09 -10.67
CA LYS A 234 5.81 -2.89 -11.03
C LYS A 234 5.53 -4.39 -11.05
N VAL A 235 4.60 -4.87 -10.23
CA VAL A 235 4.29 -6.31 -10.11
C VAL A 235 3.07 -6.73 -10.93
N GLY A 236 2.15 -5.81 -11.21
CA GLY A 236 0.88 -6.04 -11.90
C GLY A 236 1.00 -6.79 -13.21
N PRO A 237 1.81 -6.32 -14.18
CA PRO A 237 2.00 -7.01 -15.46
C PRO A 237 2.46 -8.47 -15.31
N ARG A 238 3.36 -8.73 -14.36
CA ARG A 238 3.90 -10.08 -14.10
C ARG A 238 2.85 -11.03 -13.53
N LEU A 239 1.91 -10.52 -12.72
CA LEU A 239 0.81 -11.32 -12.17
C LEU A 239 -0.21 -11.69 -13.26
N ALA A 240 -0.50 -10.77 -14.18
CA ALA A 240 -1.38 -11.02 -15.33
C ALA A 240 -0.79 -12.11 -16.26
N GLU A 241 0.51 -12.01 -16.59
CA GLU A 241 1.20 -13.02 -17.41
C GLU A 241 1.17 -14.41 -16.78
N LYS A 242 1.42 -14.54 -15.46
CA LYS A 242 1.42 -15.84 -14.77
C LYS A 242 0.03 -16.49 -14.79
N ARG A 243 -1.04 -15.70 -14.68
CA ARG A 243 -2.41 -16.21 -14.72
C ARG A 243 -2.87 -16.63 -16.10
N SER A 244 -2.41 -15.97 -17.17
CA SER A 244 -2.73 -16.37 -18.54
C SER A 244 -2.16 -17.74 -18.95
N LYS A 245 -1.19 -18.27 -18.19
CA LYS A 245 -0.51 -19.54 -18.46
C LYS A 245 -1.07 -20.73 -17.68
N ASN A 246 -2.00 -20.48 -16.75
CA ASN A 246 -2.65 -21.50 -15.93
C ASN A 246 -4.11 -21.64 -16.33
#